data_AF-A0A2V8DPQ0-F1
#
_entry.id   AF-A0A2V8DPQ0-F1
#
_cell.length_a   1.000
_cell.length_b   1.000
_cell.length_c   1.000
_cell.angle_alpha   90.00
_cell.angle_beta   90.00
_cell.angle_gamma   90.00
#
_symmetry.space_group_name_H-M   'P 1'
#
loop_
_entity.id
_entity.type
_entity.pdbx_description
1 polymer ?
#
loop_
_entity_poly.entity_id
_entity_poly.type
_entity_poly.pdbx_seq_one_letter_code
_entity_poly.pdbx_strand_id
1 'polypeptide(L)'
;MLAAGLGSAEAATFDELVHRPIPLRTGIGSAHDAVSTSSKQAQAWYDQGLAYLHSYVWIEAARSFNQALRIDPALAMAHIGLTCAYIELNAPAAARSALDEARSLAGSASDHDRAHIAARALQMDAEAARHASQRLIDYRAALDAALAKFPDDEELWLLRGHAESSDPAERGQGSGAAAVHFYESEGACAGACERASLPHPRVREHGPNRRSADRGGAVRQDGAGHPARAAHVRPRAAARGQDGRSD
;
A
#
# COMPACT_ATOMS: atom_id res chain seq x y z
N MET A 1 24.11 0.03 -8.47
CA MET A 1 23.63 0.97 -7.43
C MET A 1 23.89 0.28 -6.10
N LEU A 2 24.85 0.75 -5.30
CA LEU A 2 25.20 0.10 -4.03
C LEU A 2 24.04 0.25 -3.06
N ALA A 3 23.42 -0.86 -2.66
CA ALA A 3 22.61 -0.89 -1.45
C ALA A 3 23.57 -0.74 -0.26
N ALA A 4 23.68 0.48 0.26
CA ALA A 4 24.36 0.70 1.52
C ALA A 4 23.53 0.01 2.61
N GLY A 5 24.00 -1.13 3.09
CA GLY A 5 23.42 -1.77 4.28
C GLY A 5 23.56 -0.85 5.48
N LEU A 6 22.57 -0.86 6.37
CA LEU A 6 22.58 -0.09 7.62
C LEU A 6 23.88 -0.38 8.39
N GLY A 7 24.53 0.66 8.93
CA GLY A 7 25.65 0.49 9.85
C GLY A 7 25.21 -0.27 11.11
N SER A 8 26.12 -0.95 11.83
CA SER A 8 25.77 -1.81 12.97
C SER A 8 24.97 -1.11 14.08
N ALA A 9 25.26 0.17 14.35
CA ALA A 9 24.50 0.97 15.31
C ALA A 9 23.10 1.36 14.78
N GLU A 10 22.99 1.66 13.49
CA GLU A 10 21.73 2.00 12.84
C GLU A 10 20.79 0.78 12.74
N ALA A 11 21.36 -0.39 12.44
CA ALA A 11 20.67 -1.67 12.47
C ALA A 11 20.12 -2.00 13.87
N ALA A 12 20.90 -1.73 14.94
CA ALA A 12 20.45 -1.91 16.31
C ALA A 12 19.30 -0.96 16.68
N THR A 13 19.36 0.31 16.25
CA THR A 13 18.26 1.27 16.48
C THR A 13 17.00 0.92 15.70
N PHE A 14 17.15 0.43 14.47
CA PHE A 14 16.04 -0.04 13.66
C PHE A 14 15.35 -1.25 14.31
N ASP A 15 16.14 -2.24 14.71
CA ASP A 15 15.65 -3.45 15.39
C ASP A 15 14.90 -3.10 16.67
N GLU A 16 15.45 -2.23 17.52
CA GLU A 16 14.79 -1.76 18.73
C GLU A 16 13.45 -1.08 18.42
N LEU A 17 13.41 -0.24 17.39
CA LEU A 17 12.22 0.51 17.01
C LEU A 17 11.09 -0.41 16.53
N VAL A 18 11.38 -1.36 15.64
CA VAL A 18 10.36 -2.26 15.07
C VAL A 18 9.90 -3.32 16.05
N HIS A 19 10.65 -3.60 17.12
CA HIS A 19 10.22 -4.51 18.19
C HIS A 19 9.50 -3.82 19.33
N ARG A 20 9.54 -2.48 19.43
CA ARG A 20 8.89 -1.74 20.52
C ARG A 20 7.38 -2.02 20.58
N PRO A 21 6.81 -2.39 21.74
CA PRO A 21 5.39 -2.67 21.91
C PRO A 21 4.51 -1.54 21.38
N ILE A 22 3.36 -1.90 20.81
CA ILE A 22 2.38 -0.97 20.26
C ILE A 22 1.00 -1.33 20.85
N PRO A 23 0.11 -0.36 21.15
CA PRO A 23 -1.28 -0.61 21.55
C PRO A 23 -2.21 -0.80 20.33
N LEU A 24 -3.33 -1.50 20.52
CA LEU A 24 -4.33 -1.70 19.47
C LEU A 24 -4.98 -0.33 19.24
N ARG A 25 -5.08 0.08 17.99
CA ARG A 25 -5.63 1.39 17.62
C ARG A 25 -6.91 1.24 16.81
N THR A 26 -7.84 2.15 17.05
CA THR A 26 -9.04 2.33 16.24
C THR A 26 -8.84 3.52 15.29
N GLY A 27 -9.65 3.60 14.22
CA GLY A 27 -9.61 4.74 13.29
C GLY A 27 -8.41 4.75 12.34
N ILE A 28 -7.73 3.62 12.15
CA ILE A 28 -6.56 3.45 11.27
C ILE A 28 -6.90 2.72 9.96
N GLY A 29 -8.18 2.58 9.64
CA GLY A 29 -8.68 1.68 8.60
C GLY A 29 -9.00 0.28 9.12
N SER A 30 -9.39 -0.60 8.21
CA SER A 30 -9.74 -2.00 8.49
C SER A 30 -9.20 -2.87 7.36
N ALA A 31 -8.39 -3.86 7.72
CA ALA A 31 -7.96 -4.95 6.86
C ALA A 31 -8.02 -6.22 7.69
N HIS A 32 -8.43 -7.33 7.08
CA HIS A 32 -8.54 -8.61 7.76
C HIS A 32 -8.23 -9.73 6.79
N ASP A 33 -7.36 -10.64 7.23
CA ASP A 33 -7.08 -11.89 6.54
C ASP A 33 -7.01 -13.01 7.59
N ALA A 34 -7.73 -14.10 7.36
CA ALA A 34 -7.91 -15.19 8.32
C ALA A 34 -6.70 -16.14 8.28
N VAL A 35 -5.68 -15.83 9.08
CA VAL A 35 -4.38 -16.52 9.07
C VAL A 35 -4.31 -17.68 10.07
N SER A 36 -3.29 -18.54 9.95
CA SER A 36 -3.13 -19.76 10.76
C SER A 36 -2.71 -19.49 12.21
N THR A 37 -3.56 -18.81 12.97
CA THR A 37 -3.41 -18.64 14.42
C THR A 37 -4.68 -19.05 15.14
N SER A 38 -4.52 -19.68 16.31
CA SER A 38 -5.64 -19.91 17.24
C SER A 38 -5.86 -18.74 18.21
N SER A 39 -4.92 -17.78 18.24
CA SER A 39 -4.96 -16.64 19.15
C SER A 39 -5.68 -15.47 18.48
N LYS A 40 -6.88 -15.16 18.97
CA LYS A 40 -7.62 -13.95 18.58
C LYS A 40 -6.81 -12.67 18.79
N GLN A 41 -5.91 -12.67 19.79
CA GLN A 41 -5.08 -11.52 20.07
C GLN A 41 -3.92 -11.39 19.06
N ALA A 42 -3.33 -12.50 18.62
CA ALA A 42 -2.32 -12.48 17.55
C ALA A 42 -2.95 -12.04 16.23
N GLN A 43 -4.14 -12.56 15.90
CA GLN A 43 -4.94 -12.15 14.75
C GLN A 43 -5.19 -10.63 14.75
N ALA A 44 -5.63 -10.05 15.88
CA ALA A 44 -5.90 -8.62 15.96
C ALA A 44 -4.66 -7.74 15.68
N TRP A 45 -3.47 -8.20 16.07
CA TRP A 45 -2.22 -7.48 15.77
C TRP A 45 -1.76 -7.65 14.33
N TYR A 46 -1.98 -8.84 13.76
CA TYR A 46 -1.75 -9.09 12.36
C TYR A 46 -2.66 -8.20 11.49
N ASP A 47 -3.96 -8.14 11.79
CA ASP A 47 -4.93 -7.26 11.11
C ASP A 47 -4.54 -5.78 11.22
N GLN A 48 -4.11 -5.32 12.40
CA GLN A 48 -3.57 -3.97 12.56
C GLN A 48 -2.32 -3.75 11.70
N GLY A 49 -1.43 -4.75 11.61
CA GLY A 49 -0.26 -4.71 10.76
C GLY A 49 -0.62 -4.54 9.29
N LEU A 50 -1.62 -5.29 8.80
CA LEU A 50 -2.15 -5.15 7.45
C LEU A 50 -2.75 -3.75 7.21
N ALA A 51 -3.56 -3.25 8.15
CA ALA A 51 -4.17 -1.92 8.02
C ALA A 51 -3.10 -0.81 7.90
N TYR A 52 -2.04 -0.88 8.70
CA TYR A 52 -0.90 0.05 8.58
C TYR A 52 -0.11 -0.15 7.30
N LEU A 53 0.10 -1.39 6.86
CA LEU A 53 0.82 -1.70 5.63
C LEU A 53 0.13 -1.07 4.41
N HIS A 54 -1.19 -1.28 4.28
CA HIS A 54 -2.01 -0.68 3.22
C HIS A 54 -2.15 0.84 3.34
N SER A 55 -1.91 1.40 4.52
CA SER A 55 -1.86 2.85 4.76
C SER A 55 -0.45 3.44 4.60
N TYR A 56 0.53 2.65 4.14
CA TYR A 56 1.93 3.04 3.97
C TYR A 56 2.65 3.48 5.27
N VAL A 57 2.17 3.00 6.43
CA VAL A 57 2.73 3.29 7.75
C VAL A 57 3.62 2.12 8.20
N TRP A 58 4.76 1.95 7.53
CA TRP A 58 5.52 0.70 7.54
C TRP A 58 6.18 0.36 8.89
N ILE A 59 6.61 1.36 9.67
CA ILE A 59 7.20 1.12 11.00
C ILE A 59 6.14 0.54 11.95
N GLU A 60 4.94 1.11 11.96
CA GLU A 60 3.81 0.65 12.75
C GLU A 60 3.28 -0.71 12.27
N ALA A 61 3.31 -0.97 10.97
CA ALA A 61 3.04 -2.29 10.42
C ALA A 61 4.01 -3.33 10.98
N ALA A 62 5.33 -3.07 10.88
CA ALA A 62 6.35 -3.96 11.41
C ALA A 62 6.21 -4.19 12.93
N ARG A 63 5.95 -3.13 13.69
CA ARG A 63 5.70 -3.23 15.14
C ARG A 63 4.48 -4.08 15.48
N SER A 64 3.42 -4.00 14.66
CA SER A 64 2.20 -4.77 14.86
C SER A 64 2.42 -6.25 14.53
N PHE A 65 3.10 -6.57 13.43
CA PHE A 65 3.48 -7.95 13.12
C PHE A 65 4.42 -8.56 14.17
N ASN A 66 5.43 -7.82 14.64
CA ASN A 66 6.28 -8.27 15.75
C ASN A 66 5.50 -8.44 17.06
N GLN A 67 4.46 -7.64 17.30
CA GLN A 67 3.56 -7.82 18.43
C GLN A 67 2.68 -9.07 18.28
N ALA A 68 2.26 -9.43 17.07
CA ALA A 68 1.58 -10.69 16.79
C ALA A 68 2.51 -11.88 17.08
N LEU A 69 3.76 -11.82 16.61
CA LEU A 69 4.78 -12.87 16.82
C LEU A 69 5.18 -13.05 18.29
N ARG A 70 5.11 -11.99 19.12
CA ARG A 70 5.28 -12.13 20.58
C ARG A 70 4.21 -13.01 21.22
N ILE A 71 3.04 -13.11 20.61
CA ILE A 71 1.89 -13.85 21.13
C ILE A 71 1.83 -15.24 20.48
N ASP A 72 2.06 -15.30 19.17
CA ASP A 72 2.11 -16.52 18.40
C ASP A 72 3.40 -16.54 17.53
N PRO A 73 4.49 -17.11 18.05
CA PRO A 73 5.76 -17.20 17.33
C PRO A 73 5.68 -18.06 16.06
N ALA A 74 4.63 -18.87 15.88
CA ALA A 74 4.45 -19.73 14.72
C ALA A 74 3.59 -19.07 13.61
N LEU A 75 3.18 -17.81 13.79
CA LEU A 75 2.36 -17.08 12.84
C LEU A 75 3.15 -16.67 11.59
N ALA A 76 3.28 -17.60 10.65
CA ALA A 76 4.06 -17.41 9.42
C ALA A 76 3.64 -16.17 8.61
N MET A 77 2.35 -15.84 8.59
CA MET A 77 1.85 -14.67 7.88
C MET A 77 2.30 -13.32 8.47
N ALA A 78 2.60 -13.25 9.78
CA ALA A 78 3.21 -12.06 10.35
C ALA A 78 4.63 -11.85 9.80
N HIS A 79 5.38 -12.92 9.54
CA HIS A 79 6.67 -12.83 8.84
C HIS A 79 6.53 -12.41 7.37
N ILE A 80 5.45 -12.80 6.69
CA ILE A 80 5.13 -12.28 5.35
C ILE A 80 4.85 -10.77 5.39
N GLY A 81 4.05 -10.31 6.34
CA GLY A 81 3.81 -8.88 6.58
C GLY A 81 5.10 -8.10 6.88
N LEU A 82 6.00 -8.66 7.71
CA LEU A 82 7.33 -8.10 7.97
C LEU A 82 8.18 -8.02 6.71
N THR A 83 8.12 -9.03 5.85
CA THR A 83 8.82 -9.03 4.56
C THR A 83 8.37 -7.84 3.71
N CYS A 84 7.08 -7.52 3.67
CA CYS A 84 6.56 -6.35 2.99
C CYS A 84 7.05 -5.05 3.63
N ALA A 85 6.83 -4.87 4.93
CA ALA A 85 7.22 -3.66 5.64
C ALA A 85 8.72 -3.38 5.55
N TYR A 86 9.57 -4.41 5.66
CA TYR A 86 11.02 -4.25 5.62
C TYR A 86 11.55 -3.92 4.22
N ILE A 87 10.90 -4.35 3.14
CA ILE A 87 11.27 -3.87 1.79
C ILE A 87 11.01 -2.37 1.68
N GLU A 88 9.83 -1.90 2.10
CA GLU A 88 9.46 -0.48 2.04
C GLU A 88 10.31 0.39 2.98
N LEU A 89 10.76 -0.17 4.10
CA LEU A 89 11.73 0.45 5.01
C LEU A 89 13.19 0.39 4.52
N ASN A 90 13.42 -0.05 3.28
CA ASN A 90 14.75 -0.19 2.68
C ASN A 90 15.70 -1.09 3.51
N ALA A 91 15.16 -2.15 4.11
CA ALA A 91 15.86 -3.14 4.91
C ALA A 91 15.81 -4.54 4.25
N PRO A 92 16.38 -4.74 3.05
CA PRO A 92 16.23 -5.96 2.26
C PRO A 92 16.81 -7.22 2.93
N ALA A 93 17.85 -7.07 3.77
CA ALA A 93 18.40 -8.19 4.54
C ALA A 93 17.40 -8.69 5.60
N ALA A 94 16.76 -7.78 6.32
CA ALA A 94 15.72 -8.11 7.28
C ALA A 94 14.49 -8.71 6.60
N ALA A 95 14.11 -8.19 5.42
CA ALA A 95 13.03 -8.76 4.61
C ALA A 95 13.33 -10.21 4.19
N ARG A 96 14.55 -10.50 3.71
CA ARG A 96 14.97 -11.87 3.37
C ARG A 96 14.90 -12.80 4.58
N SER A 97 15.42 -12.35 5.73
CA SER A 97 15.37 -13.12 6.97
C SER A 97 13.92 -13.41 7.39
N ALA A 98 13.02 -12.45 7.28
CA ALA A 98 11.60 -12.66 7.58
C ALA A 98 10.95 -13.68 6.63
N LEU A 99 11.24 -13.62 5.33
CA LEU A 99 10.74 -14.62 4.38
C LEU A 99 11.27 -16.04 4.70
N ASP A 100 12.53 -16.15 5.12
CA ASP A 100 13.13 -17.43 5.48
C ASP A 100 12.47 -18.03 6.74
N GLU A 101 12.13 -17.20 7.73
CA GLU A 101 11.32 -17.63 8.89
C GLU A 101 9.90 -18.06 8.48
N ALA A 102 9.25 -17.31 7.58
CA ALA A 102 7.93 -17.71 7.08
C ALA A 102 7.97 -19.08 6.40
N ARG A 103 9.02 -19.35 5.60
CA ARG A 103 9.25 -20.65 4.95
C ARG A 103 9.54 -21.77 5.94
N SER A 104 10.27 -21.49 7.02
CA SER A 104 10.57 -22.50 8.04
C SER A 104 9.30 -22.99 8.75
N LEU A 105 8.31 -22.09 8.92
CA LEU A 105 7.01 -22.36 9.53
C LEU A 105 5.98 -22.95 8.57
N ALA A 106 6.25 -22.95 7.26
CA ALA A 106 5.28 -23.35 6.24
C ALA A 106 4.78 -24.80 6.41
N GLY A 107 5.58 -25.71 6.99
CA GLY A 107 5.19 -27.11 7.19
C GLY A 107 3.98 -27.31 8.10
N SER A 108 3.73 -26.38 9.02
CA SER A 108 2.57 -26.40 9.94
C SER A 108 1.50 -25.36 9.61
N ALA A 109 1.74 -24.50 8.62
CA ALA A 109 0.81 -23.45 8.21
C ALA A 109 -0.34 -24.01 7.36
N SER A 110 -1.49 -23.33 7.35
CA SER A 110 -2.62 -23.68 6.49
C SER A 110 -2.27 -23.59 5.00
N ASP A 111 -3.09 -24.21 4.15
CA ASP A 111 -2.92 -24.14 2.70
C ASP A 111 -2.97 -22.69 2.18
N HIS A 112 -3.77 -21.84 2.82
CA HIS A 112 -3.88 -20.42 2.54
C HIS A 112 -2.54 -19.71 2.81
N ASP A 113 -2.00 -19.83 4.02
CA ASP A 113 -0.75 -19.19 4.41
C ASP A 113 0.42 -19.69 3.54
N ARG A 114 0.46 -20.99 3.23
CA ARG A 114 1.48 -21.55 2.32
C ARG A 114 1.42 -20.94 0.92
N ALA A 115 0.22 -20.61 0.42
CA ALA A 115 0.07 -19.95 -0.87
C ALA A 115 0.64 -18.52 -0.84
N HIS A 116 0.35 -17.75 0.21
CA HIS A 116 0.93 -16.41 0.42
C HIS A 116 2.46 -16.44 0.57
N ILE A 117 2.99 -17.40 1.32
CA ILE A 117 4.45 -17.59 1.47
C ILE A 117 5.10 -17.88 0.11
N ALA A 118 4.50 -18.77 -0.70
CA ALA A 118 5.00 -19.11 -2.02
C ALA A 118 4.93 -17.91 -2.99
N ALA A 119 3.81 -17.18 -2.99
CA ALA A 119 3.64 -15.98 -3.79
C ALA A 119 4.67 -14.91 -3.43
N ARG A 120 4.89 -14.66 -2.13
CA ARG A 120 5.86 -13.66 -1.66
C ARG A 120 7.30 -14.03 -2.04
N ALA A 121 7.63 -15.31 -1.94
CA ALA A 121 8.92 -15.83 -2.40
C ALA A 121 9.18 -15.55 -3.88
N LEU A 122 8.21 -15.89 -4.75
CA LEU A 122 8.32 -15.68 -6.19
C LEU A 122 8.38 -14.20 -6.54
N GLN A 123 7.61 -13.35 -5.84
CA GLN A 123 7.70 -11.91 -6.00
C GLN A 123 9.12 -11.39 -5.72
N MET A 124 9.70 -11.75 -4.56
CA MET A 124 11.05 -11.31 -4.22
C MET A 124 12.12 -11.84 -5.20
N ASP A 125 11.94 -13.06 -5.71
CA ASP A 125 12.83 -13.61 -6.72
C ASP A 125 12.71 -12.87 -8.07
N ALA A 126 11.50 -12.44 -8.45
CA ALA A 126 11.28 -11.58 -9.61
C ALA A 126 11.86 -10.17 -9.41
N GLU A 127 11.69 -9.57 -8.23
CA GLU A 127 12.28 -8.28 -7.85
C GLU A 127 13.80 -8.30 -7.90
N ALA A 128 14.43 -9.41 -7.47
CA ALA A 128 15.88 -9.58 -7.52
C ALA A 128 16.44 -9.77 -8.93
N ALA A 129 15.60 -10.19 -9.91
CA ALA A 129 15.99 -10.29 -11.31
C ALA A 129 14.96 -9.63 -12.23
N ARG A 130 14.84 -8.31 -12.11
CA ARG A 130 13.83 -7.47 -12.80
C ARG A 130 13.78 -7.61 -14.32
N HIS A 131 14.82 -8.17 -14.94
CA HIS A 131 14.89 -8.41 -16.39
C HIS A 131 14.60 -9.86 -16.80
N ALA A 132 14.33 -10.74 -15.84
CA ALA A 132 13.96 -12.13 -16.09
C ALA A 132 12.44 -12.25 -16.15
N SER A 133 11.87 -11.98 -17.34
CA SER A 133 10.41 -12.01 -17.56
C SER A 133 9.76 -13.32 -17.09
N GLN A 134 10.48 -14.43 -17.14
CA GLN A 134 10.00 -15.73 -16.66
C GLN A 134 9.63 -15.72 -15.17
N ARG A 135 10.40 -15.03 -14.30
CA ARG A 135 10.10 -15.01 -12.86
C ARG A 135 8.80 -14.28 -12.55
N LEU A 136 8.51 -13.22 -13.30
CA LEU A 136 7.22 -12.52 -13.21
C LEU A 136 6.07 -13.40 -13.72
N ILE A 137 6.29 -14.18 -14.78
CA ILE A 137 5.32 -15.17 -15.26
C ILE A 137 5.05 -16.25 -14.19
N ASP A 138 6.09 -16.78 -13.56
CA ASP A 138 5.97 -17.80 -12.52
C ASP A 138 5.24 -17.24 -11.28
N TYR A 139 5.53 -15.99 -10.90
CA TYR A 139 4.82 -15.29 -9.82
C TYR A 139 3.32 -15.12 -10.13
N ARG A 140 2.98 -14.65 -11.34
CA ARG A 140 1.58 -14.52 -11.78
C ARG A 140 0.85 -15.86 -11.78
N ALA A 141 1.50 -16.91 -12.30
CA ALA A 141 0.92 -18.25 -12.34
C ALA A 141 0.68 -18.83 -10.94
N ALA A 142 1.56 -18.54 -9.98
CA ALA A 142 1.36 -18.95 -8.59
C ALA A 142 0.17 -18.23 -7.94
N LEU A 143 -0.01 -16.93 -8.22
CA LEU A 143 -1.18 -16.19 -7.77
C LEU A 143 -2.48 -16.71 -8.41
N ASP A 144 -2.47 -17.00 -9.71
CA ASP A 144 -3.62 -17.61 -10.40
C ASP A 144 -4.00 -18.97 -9.79
N ALA A 145 -3.01 -19.81 -9.48
CA ALA A 145 -3.22 -21.09 -8.83
C ALA A 145 -3.71 -20.96 -7.38
N ALA A 146 -3.28 -19.91 -6.67
CA ALA A 146 -3.75 -19.60 -5.32
C ALA A 146 -5.20 -19.13 -5.34
N LEU A 147 -5.55 -18.20 -6.23
CA LEU A 147 -6.92 -17.68 -6.41
C LEU A 147 -7.91 -18.76 -6.84
N ALA A 148 -7.47 -19.75 -7.62
CA ALA A 148 -8.31 -20.91 -7.94
C ALA A 148 -8.71 -21.74 -6.70
N LYS A 149 -7.90 -21.69 -5.62
CA LYS A 149 -8.20 -22.37 -4.34
C LYS A 149 -8.88 -21.44 -3.33
N PHE A 150 -8.53 -20.16 -3.36
CA PHE A 150 -8.98 -19.14 -2.42
C PHE A 150 -9.59 -17.97 -3.21
N PRO A 151 -10.76 -18.15 -3.84
CA PRO A 151 -11.36 -17.14 -4.70
C PRO A 151 -11.87 -15.91 -3.94
N ASP A 152 -12.01 -16.00 -2.61
CA ASP A 152 -12.49 -14.92 -1.74
C ASP A 152 -11.34 -14.18 -1.02
N ASP A 153 -10.08 -14.51 -1.34
CA ASP A 153 -8.90 -13.91 -0.71
C ASP A 153 -8.58 -12.54 -1.34
N GLU A 154 -8.94 -11.48 -0.60
CA GLU A 154 -8.77 -10.09 -1.03
C GLU A 154 -7.29 -9.74 -1.31
N GLU A 155 -6.37 -10.24 -0.48
CA GLU A 155 -4.94 -9.95 -0.60
C GLU A 155 -4.36 -10.60 -1.87
N LEU A 156 -4.75 -11.84 -2.19
CA LEU A 156 -4.33 -12.50 -3.43
C LEU A 156 -4.84 -11.78 -4.67
N TRP A 157 -6.08 -11.28 -4.66
CA TRP A 157 -6.62 -10.47 -5.77
C TRP A 157 -5.85 -9.16 -5.93
N LEU A 158 -5.55 -8.46 -4.83
CA LEU A 158 -4.75 -7.24 -4.84
C LEU A 158 -3.36 -7.49 -5.41
N LEU A 159 -2.66 -8.51 -4.91
CA LEU A 159 -1.34 -8.92 -5.39
C LEU A 159 -1.36 -9.29 -6.88
N ARG A 160 -2.41 -9.98 -7.33
CA ARG A 160 -2.55 -10.36 -8.74
C ARG A 160 -2.79 -9.16 -9.65
N GLY A 161 -3.59 -8.19 -9.20
CA GLY A 161 -3.73 -6.91 -9.88
C GLY A 161 -2.42 -6.14 -9.98
N HIS A 162 -1.65 -6.06 -8.89
CA HIS A 162 -0.31 -5.43 -8.88
C HIS A 162 0.65 -6.12 -9.86
N ALA A 163 0.60 -7.45 -9.89
CA ALA A 163 1.46 -8.25 -10.73
C ALA A 163 1.22 -8.03 -12.24
N GLU A 164 0.14 -7.37 -12.68
CA GLU A 164 -0.03 -6.97 -14.08
C GLU A 164 1.00 -5.96 -14.56
N SER A 165 1.56 -5.16 -13.65
CA SER A 165 2.72 -4.32 -13.97
C SER A 165 3.90 -5.17 -14.46
N SER A 166 4.66 -4.64 -15.41
CA SER A 166 5.94 -5.24 -15.80
C SER A 166 7.01 -5.11 -14.70
N ASP A 167 6.79 -4.22 -13.72
CA ASP A 167 7.65 -4.09 -12.56
C ASP A 167 7.18 -5.03 -11.43
N PRO A 168 7.95 -6.09 -11.08
CA PRO A 168 7.58 -6.97 -9.98
C PRO A 168 7.59 -6.31 -8.59
N ALA A 169 8.23 -5.14 -8.46
CA ALA A 169 8.20 -4.34 -7.23
C ALA A 169 7.03 -3.36 -7.16
N GLU A 170 6.11 -3.39 -8.13
CA GLU A 170 4.91 -2.55 -8.11
C GLU A 170 4.08 -2.78 -6.83
N ARG A 171 3.45 -1.70 -6.35
CA ARG A 171 2.63 -1.67 -5.12
C ARG A 171 1.26 -1.01 -5.35
N GLY A 172 0.77 -1.03 -6.60
CA GLY A 172 -0.56 -0.56 -6.99
C GLY A 172 -0.66 0.86 -7.53
N GLN A 173 0.47 1.54 -7.75
CA GLN A 173 0.53 2.89 -8.32
C GLN A 173 0.82 2.91 -9.82
N GLY A 174 1.41 1.83 -10.36
CA GLY A 174 1.76 1.65 -11.76
C GLY A 174 0.94 0.58 -12.49
N SER A 175 -0.11 0.04 -11.86
CA SER A 175 -1.00 -0.94 -12.51
C SER A 175 -1.75 -0.33 -13.69
N GLY A 176 -1.69 -0.98 -14.85
CA GLY A 176 -2.40 -0.56 -16.07
C GLY A 176 -3.86 -1.03 -16.11
N ALA A 177 -4.58 -0.70 -17.20
CA ALA A 177 -5.98 -1.06 -17.38
C ALA A 177 -6.27 -2.58 -17.27
N ALA A 178 -5.28 -3.43 -17.54
CA ALA A 178 -5.40 -4.88 -17.38
C ALA A 178 -5.66 -5.31 -15.92
N ALA A 179 -5.23 -4.51 -14.93
CA ALA A 179 -5.42 -4.83 -13.53
C ALA A 179 -6.87 -4.65 -13.02
N VAL A 180 -7.70 -3.88 -13.75
CA VAL A 180 -9.04 -3.46 -13.31
C VAL A 180 -9.92 -4.65 -12.92
N HIS A 181 -9.93 -5.71 -13.73
CA HIS A 181 -10.78 -6.86 -13.47
C HIS A 181 -10.41 -7.64 -12.19
N PHE A 182 -9.15 -7.56 -11.73
CA PHE A 182 -8.74 -8.17 -10.46
C PHE A 182 -9.28 -7.37 -9.27
N TYR A 183 -9.31 -6.04 -9.38
CA TYR A 183 -9.86 -5.15 -8.34
C TYR A 183 -11.38 -5.12 -8.32
N GLU A 184 -12.03 -5.31 -9.47
CA GLU A 184 -13.49 -5.41 -9.60
C GLU A 184 -14.05 -6.79 -9.24
N SER A 185 -13.18 -7.79 -9.03
CA SER A 185 -13.63 -9.12 -8.59
C SER A 185 -14.42 -9.02 -7.29
N GLU A 186 -15.53 -9.76 -7.19
CA GLU A 186 -16.50 -9.60 -6.11
C GLU A 186 -15.88 -9.83 -4.71
N GLY A 187 -14.82 -10.64 -4.61
CA GLY A 187 -14.03 -10.82 -3.39
C GLY A 187 -13.31 -9.54 -2.95
N ALA A 188 -12.59 -8.87 -3.85
CA ALA A 188 -11.77 -7.70 -3.52
C ALA A 188 -12.58 -6.45 -3.08
N CYS A 189 -13.83 -6.33 -3.54
CA CYS A 189 -14.69 -5.18 -3.22
C CYS A 189 -15.73 -5.45 -2.10
N ALA A 190 -16.12 -6.70 -1.85
CA ALA A 190 -17.20 -7.03 -0.92
C ALA A 190 -16.88 -6.64 0.53
N GLY A 191 -15.66 -6.86 1.02
CA GLY A 191 -15.27 -6.48 2.38
C GLY A 191 -15.21 -4.98 2.62
N ALA A 192 -14.95 -4.18 1.58
CA ALA A 192 -14.93 -2.72 1.68
C ALA A 192 -16.35 -2.11 1.69
N CYS A 193 -17.27 -2.66 0.90
CA CYS A 193 -18.63 -2.13 0.76
C CYS A 193 -19.54 -2.47 1.95
N GLU A 194 -19.46 -3.68 2.52
CA GLU A 194 -20.38 -4.09 3.60
C GLU A 194 -20.09 -3.35 4.92
N ARG A 195 -18.83 -2.97 5.17
CA ARG A 195 -18.41 -2.19 6.36
C ARG A 195 -18.62 -0.68 6.25
N ALA A 196 -18.85 -0.15 5.04
CA ALA A 196 -19.15 1.27 4.83
C ALA A 196 -20.64 1.62 5.08
N SER A 197 -21.49 0.62 5.30
CA SER A 197 -22.94 0.78 5.50
C SER A 197 -23.35 1.17 6.94
N LEU A 198 -22.57 2.02 7.62
CA LEU A 198 -23.02 2.63 8.87
C LEU A 198 -24.00 3.78 8.57
N PRO A 199 -25.17 3.85 9.24
CA PRO A 199 -26.16 4.89 8.95
C PRO A 199 -25.59 6.27 9.31
N HIS A 200 -25.40 7.12 8.31
CA HIS A 200 -25.10 8.53 8.54
C HIS A 200 -26.21 9.17 9.39
N PRO A 201 -25.87 9.88 10.49
CA PRO A 201 -26.87 10.65 11.21
C PRO A 201 -27.38 11.75 10.28
N ARG A 202 -28.70 11.79 10.06
CA ARG A 202 -29.37 12.82 9.26
C ARG A 202 -29.05 14.20 9.83
N VAL A 203 -28.24 14.97 9.13
CA VAL A 203 -28.02 16.39 9.44
C VAL A 203 -29.34 17.11 9.18
N ARG A 204 -29.97 17.62 10.24
CA ARG A 204 -31.10 18.55 10.13
C ARG A 204 -30.56 19.89 9.65
N GLU A 205 -30.77 20.21 8.37
CA GLU A 205 -30.51 21.54 7.83
C GLU A 205 -31.29 22.58 8.65
N HIS A 206 -30.57 23.49 9.31
CA HIS A 206 -31.15 24.68 9.93
C HIS A 206 -31.27 25.77 8.87
N GLY A 207 -32.51 26.13 8.52
CA GLY A 207 -32.82 27.22 7.60
C GLY A 207 -32.34 28.59 8.10
N PRO A 208 -32.20 29.58 7.20
CA PRO A 208 -31.53 30.84 7.51
C PRO A 208 -32.35 31.71 8.46
N ASN A 209 -31.66 32.16 9.52
CA ASN A 209 -32.17 33.02 10.59
C ASN A 209 -32.44 34.44 10.05
N ARG A 210 -33.71 34.91 10.12
CA ARG A 210 -34.10 36.29 9.80
C ARG A 210 -34.22 37.10 11.10
N ARG A 211 -33.34 38.09 11.26
CA ARG A 211 -33.38 39.32 12.11
C ARG A 211 -31.92 39.77 12.22
N SER A 212 -31.49 41.02 12.12
CA SER A 212 -32.14 42.33 12.10
C SER A 212 -30.98 43.32 11.94
N ALA A 213 -31.03 44.26 10.99
CA ALA A 213 -30.26 45.50 11.05
C ALA A 213 -30.79 46.49 10.01
N ASP A 214 -31.81 47.24 10.44
CA ASP A 214 -32.13 48.54 9.90
C ASP A 214 -31.30 49.58 10.67
N ARG A 215 -30.46 50.35 9.98
CA ARG A 215 -30.18 51.79 10.22
C ARG A 215 -29.20 52.30 9.17
N GLY A 216 -29.59 53.43 8.56
CA GLY A 216 -29.03 53.95 7.32
C GLY A 216 -27.79 54.83 7.46
N GLY A 217 -27.30 55.23 6.29
CA GLY A 217 -26.18 56.14 6.10
C GLY A 217 -25.82 56.23 4.63
N ALA A 218 -26.46 57.15 3.91
CA ALA A 218 -26.18 57.45 2.51
C ALA A 218 -24.79 58.10 2.34
N VAL A 219 -24.14 57.89 1.18
CA VAL A 219 -23.67 58.95 0.25
C VAL A 219 -22.76 58.40 -0.88
N ARG A 220 -23.22 58.69 -2.10
CA ARG A 220 -22.55 58.95 -3.41
C ARG A 220 -21.82 57.84 -4.20
N GLN A 221 -22.37 57.64 -5.39
CA GLN A 221 -21.73 57.12 -6.60
C GLN A 221 -20.89 58.20 -7.28
N ASP A 222 -19.78 57.79 -7.88
CA ASP A 222 -19.14 58.27 -9.13
C ASP A 222 -18.00 57.26 -9.36
N GLY A 223 -17.72 56.63 -10.50
CA GLY A 223 -18.23 56.66 -11.86
C GLY A 223 -17.22 55.88 -12.72
N ALA A 224 -17.71 55.27 -13.80
CA ALA A 224 -16.97 54.91 -15.02
C ALA A 224 -15.90 53.78 -15.01
N GLY A 225 -15.99 52.90 -16.04
CA GLY A 225 -14.81 52.35 -16.71
C GLY A 225 -14.72 50.84 -16.91
N HIS A 226 -15.54 50.28 -17.80
CA HIS A 226 -15.31 48.99 -18.47
C HIS A 226 -14.24 49.15 -19.60
N PRO A 227 -13.79 48.10 -20.32
CA PRO A 227 -12.82 47.05 -19.97
C PRO A 227 -11.60 47.03 -20.95
N ALA A 228 -10.58 46.19 -20.74
CA ALA A 228 -9.65 45.82 -21.83
C ALA A 228 -9.01 44.43 -21.67
N ARG A 229 -8.94 43.75 -22.81
CA ARG A 229 -8.57 42.35 -23.08
C ARG A 229 -7.06 42.09 -23.18
N ALA A 230 -6.72 40.82 -22.94
CA ALA A 230 -5.79 39.93 -23.67
C ALA A 230 -4.29 40.27 -23.78
N ALA A 231 -3.44 39.28 -23.47
CA ALA A 231 -2.52 38.68 -24.46
C ALA A 231 -1.80 37.44 -23.88
N HIS A 232 -1.94 36.32 -24.59
CA HIS A 232 -1.04 35.16 -24.54
C HIS A 232 0.26 35.48 -25.29
N VAL A 233 1.41 35.05 -24.76
CA VAL A 233 2.67 34.95 -25.52
C VAL A 233 3.35 33.61 -25.21
N ARG A 234 3.56 32.80 -26.25
CA ARG A 234 4.50 31.65 -26.28
C ARG A 234 5.80 32.10 -26.97
N PRO A 235 6.98 31.61 -26.56
CA PRO A 235 8.17 31.71 -27.39
C PRO A 235 8.36 30.48 -28.30
N ARG A 236 8.95 30.75 -29.47
CA ARG A 236 9.16 29.88 -30.64
C ARG A 236 10.64 29.47 -30.71
N ALA A 237 10.88 28.26 -31.18
CA ALA A 237 12.20 27.66 -31.41
C ALA A 237 13.05 28.40 -32.47
N ALA A 238 14.38 28.35 -32.30
CA ALA A 238 15.36 28.74 -33.30
C ALA A 238 16.19 27.53 -33.74
N ALA A 239 16.45 27.45 -35.05
CA ALA A 239 17.15 26.37 -35.73
C ALA A 239 18.55 26.80 -36.21
N ARG A 240 19.46 25.80 -36.23
CA ARG A 240 20.59 25.51 -37.16
C ARG A 240 21.55 26.64 -37.60
N GLY A 241 22.84 26.32 -37.49
CA GLY A 241 23.93 26.82 -38.34
C GLY A 241 25.12 25.85 -38.31
N GLN A 242 25.53 25.36 -39.48
CA GLN A 242 26.70 24.52 -39.74
C GLN A 242 27.94 25.40 -39.99
N ASP A 243 29.14 24.89 -39.68
CA ASP A 243 30.46 25.14 -40.32
C ASP A 243 31.49 24.28 -39.54
N GLY A 244 32.44 23.49 -40.07
CA GLY A 244 32.97 23.34 -41.41
C GLY A 244 34.39 23.91 -41.54
N ARG A 245 35.45 23.15 -41.14
CA ARG A 245 36.88 23.16 -41.61
C ARG A 245 37.78 22.39 -40.62
N SER A 246 38.54 21.35 -41.04
CA SER A 246 39.97 21.39 -41.46
C SER A 246 40.85 22.01 -40.37
N ASP A 247 41.73 21.29 -39.66
CA ASP A 247 42.82 20.39 -40.09
C ASP A 247 43.08 19.22 -39.12
#